data_AF-A0A975XUL7-F1
#
_entry.id   AF-A0A975XUL7-F1
#
_cell.length_a   1.000
_cell.length_b   1.000
_cell.length_c   1.000
_cell.angle_alpha   90.00
_cell.angle_beta   90.00
_cell.angle_gamma   90.00
#
_symmetry.space_group_name_H-M   'P 1'
#
loop_
_entity.id
_entity.type
_entity.pdbx_description
1 polymer ?
#
loop_
_entity_poly.entity_id
_entity_poly.type
_entity_poly.pdbx_seq_one_letter_code
_entity_poly.pdbx_strand_id
1 'polypeptide(L)'
;MTPLPLRRGAAFLHRWAALVFAPLFLVILLSGAFLACKPLWEAWQADQPQPGLTPQAWIQALETLDPRGQAGNASLSPDGQRLMLQGRSPESRKTYDARTLAPLPNQDRDWFEVAKGLHKTLLLQADPLVEAATYVLTALLALGLLLGWPRLKPQLHQWGWMDWHQGLGWLLAPLVLLTPITAILMILHIGTGAPGGLGGGRPGPGNQGGGKPRVMALAQAVTLAEATGAPATIRQVRRFRQGAVLIFALGQDGRPLRLAVDAKGRVRPLEAKPELIKQLHEGTWAGPWSGLLNLLAALVLSALLVTGLGAWLARKGWGGRRRNPGKRRGDRAILVAYASQTGTAARYGEATAQALTRAGLVATCASLETVSPGELGRHPHCLFLVAFTGQGEMPETARQFLAHLDPHALQGVSFALLALGDGRYPSFCGGGARFREALLTNGGVEFLPWQTVDGDPSLPWQQWLKALAPLLGRSSGMGAEIKSEEQ
;
A
#
# COMPACT_ATOMS: atom_id res chain seq x y z
N MET A 1 21.49 -3.05 -15.91
CA MET A 1 22.00 -2.38 -14.69
C MET A 1 21.78 -0.88 -14.85
N THR A 2 20.89 -0.28 -14.07
CA THR A 2 20.67 1.19 -14.09
C THR A 2 21.86 1.91 -13.45
N PRO A 3 22.35 3.04 -14.00
CA PRO A 3 23.38 3.85 -13.37
C PRO A 3 23.06 4.17 -11.90
N LEU A 4 24.03 4.02 -11.01
CA LEU A 4 23.91 4.27 -9.55
C LEU A 4 23.21 5.59 -9.17
N PRO A 5 23.46 6.75 -9.81
CA PRO A 5 22.76 7.99 -9.47
C PRO A 5 21.26 7.96 -9.82
N LEU A 6 20.88 7.36 -10.96
CA LEU A 6 19.48 7.22 -11.37
C LEU A 6 18.70 6.33 -10.40
N ARG A 7 19.32 5.27 -9.89
CA ARG A 7 18.69 4.37 -8.91
C ARG A 7 18.42 5.05 -7.57
N ARG A 8 19.32 5.94 -7.13
CA ARG A 8 19.13 6.75 -5.90
C ARG A 8 17.98 7.75 -6.06
N GLY A 9 17.92 8.45 -7.20
CA GLY A 9 16.83 9.37 -7.52
C GLY A 9 15.47 8.67 -7.58
N ALA A 10 15.40 7.53 -8.27
CA ALA A 10 14.20 6.69 -8.34
C ALA A 10 13.72 6.22 -6.96
N ALA A 11 14.63 5.73 -6.11
CA ALA A 11 14.27 5.30 -4.75
C ALA A 11 13.80 6.46 -3.87
N PHE A 12 14.39 7.65 -4.03
CA PHE A 12 13.94 8.86 -3.36
C PHE A 12 12.52 9.25 -3.79
N LEU A 13 12.26 9.28 -5.10
CA LEU A 13 10.96 9.61 -5.68
C LEU A 13 9.89 8.63 -5.23
N HIS A 14 10.15 7.32 -5.36
CA HIS A 14 9.23 6.27 -4.91
C HIS A 14 8.83 6.45 -3.45
N ARG A 15 9.81 6.69 -2.57
CA ARG A 15 9.58 6.86 -1.13
C ARG A 15 8.70 8.09 -0.83
N TRP A 16 9.03 9.24 -1.39
CA TRP A 16 8.31 10.48 -1.06
C TRP A 16 6.93 10.53 -1.70
N ALA A 17 6.79 10.11 -2.94
CA ALA A 17 5.48 10.01 -3.58
C ALA A 17 4.56 9.02 -2.83
N ALA A 18 5.07 7.86 -2.44
CA ALA A 18 4.29 6.89 -1.65
C ALA A 18 3.84 7.47 -0.30
N LEU A 19 4.69 8.23 0.41
CA LEU A 19 4.34 8.84 1.70
C LEU A 19 3.30 9.95 1.58
N VAL A 20 3.46 10.83 0.59
CA VAL A 20 2.54 11.95 0.36
C VAL A 20 1.14 11.43 0.02
N PHE A 21 1.05 10.41 -0.83
CA PHE A 21 -0.22 9.85 -1.28
C PHE A 21 -0.78 8.74 -0.37
N ALA A 22 -0.03 8.29 0.65
CA ALA A 22 -0.43 7.16 1.49
C ALA A 22 -1.84 7.28 2.10
N PRO A 23 -2.28 8.43 2.67
CA PRO A 23 -3.62 8.54 3.22
C PRO A 23 -4.71 8.38 2.15
N LEU A 24 -4.48 8.96 0.97
CA LEU A 24 -5.39 8.88 -0.16
C LEU A 24 -5.48 7.45 -0.72
N PHE A 25 -4.33 6.80 -0.90
CA PHE A 25 -4.27 5.40 -1.32
C PHE A 25 -4.98 4.50 -0.32
N LEU A 26 -4.80 4.70 0.98
CA LEU A 26 -5.46 3.89 1.99
C LEU A 26 -6.99 3.94 1.84
N VAL A 27 -7.56 5.13 1.67
CA VAL A 27 -9.02 5.29 1.49
C VAL A 27 -9.50 4.59 0.21
N ILE A 28 -8.80 4.79 -0.91
CA ILE A 28 -9.17 4.20 -2.21
C ILE A 28 -9.04 2.67 -2.18
N LEU A 29 -7.97 2.14 -1.57
CA LEU A 29 -7.70 0.71 -1.47
C LEU A 29 -8.68 0.00 -0.53
N LEU A 30 -8.99 0.58 0.63
CA LEU A 30 -9.95 0.00 1.57
C LEU A 30 -11.38 0.02 1.01
N SER A 31 -11.78 1.13 0.38
CA SER A 31 -13.07 1.20 -0.32
C SER A 31 -13.13 0.24 -1.51
N GLY A 32 -12.04 0.09 -2.27
CA GLY A 32 -11.93 -0.88 -3.35
C GLY A 32 -12.00 -2.34 -2.87
N ALA A 33 -11.32 -2.67 -1.76
CA ALA A 33 -11.40 -3.98 -1.13
C ALA A 33 -12.85 -4.31 -0.71
N PHE A 34 -13.54 -3.34 -0.10
CA PHE A 34 -14.96 -3.49 0.25
C PHE A 34 -15.84 -3.71 -0.99
N LEU A 35 -15.62 -2.96 -2.07
CA LEU A 35 -16.35 -3.15 -3.33
C LEU A 35 -16.08 -4.51 -3.98
N ALA A 36 -14.86 -5.06 -3.85
CA ALA A 36 -14.51 -6.38 -4.35
C ALA A 36 -15.23 -7.52 -3.62
N CYS A 37 -15.81 -7.27 -2.44
CA CYS A 37 -16.72 -8.22 -1.78
C CYS A 37 -18.09 -8.29 -2.46
N LYS A 38 -18.47 -7.32 -3.30
CA LYS A 38 -19.79 -7.26 -3.93
C LYS A 38 -20.12 -8.50 -4.78
N PRO A 39 -19.25 -8.97 -5.70
CA PRO A 39 -19.55 -10.16 -6.49
C PRO A 39 -19.64 -11.43 -5.62
N LEU A 40 -18.89 -11.51 -4.53
CA LEU A 40 -18.98 -12.60 -3.55
C LEU A 40 -20.33 -12.59 -2.83
N TRP A 41 -20.75 -11.39 -2.39
CA TRP A 41 -22.03 -11.16 -1.73
C TRP A 41 -23.22 -11.43 -2.65
N GLU A 42 -23.12 -11.04 -3.92
CA GLU A 42 -24.13 -11.31 -4.95
C GLU A 42 -24.19 -12.79 -5.30
N ALA A 43 -23.04 -13.47 -5.44
CA ALA A 43 -23.01 -14.91 -5.68
C ALA A 43 -23.62 -15.71 -4.52
N TRP A 44 -23.36 -15.30 -3.28
CA TRP A 44 -23.98 -15.90 -2.10
C TRP A 44 -25.51 -15.74 -2.08
N GLN A 45 -26.02 -14.64 -2.65
CA GLN A 45 -27.47 -14.44 -2.81
C GLN A 45 -28.05 -15.10 -4.07
N ALA A 46 -27.23 -15.44 -5.06
CA ALA A 46 -27.69 -15.95 -6.36
C ALA A 46 -28.31 -17.36 -6.27
N ASP A 47 -27.97 -18.13 -5.24
CA ASP A 47 -28.63 -19.43 -4.95
C ASP A 47 -30.07 -19.27 -4.45
N GLN A 48 -30.52 -18.04 -4.18
CA GLN A 48 -31.93 -17.76 -3.95
C GLN A 48 -32.63 -17.44 -5.28
N PRO A 49 -33.82 -18.01 -5.56
CA PRO A 49 -34.57 -17.68 -6.76
C PRO A 49 -34.80 -16.17 -6.79
N GLN A 50 -34.18 -15.47 -7.75
CA GLN A 50 -34.29 -14.02 -7.93
C GLN A 50 -35.67 -13.72 -8.54
N PRO A 51 -36.69 -13.35 -7.74
CA PRO A 51 -38.04 -13.20 -8.25
C PRO A 51 -38.09 -11.86 -8.97
N GLY A 52 -38.30 -11.87 -10.29
CA GLY A 52 -38.64 -10.66 -11.02
C GLY A 52 -40.16 -10.43 -11.00
N LEU A 53 -40.59 -9.18 -11.14
CA LEU A 53 -42.02 -8.88 -11.36
C LEU A 53 -42.32 -9.00 -12.85
N THR A 54 -43.53 -9.44 -13.19
CA THR A 54 -44.00 -9.43 -14.58
C THR A 54 -44.06 -7.99 -15.12
N PRO A 55 -43.98 -7.78 -16.44
CA PRO A 55 -44.14 -6.45 -17.02
C PRO A 55 -45.43 -5.74 -16.57
N GLN A 56 -46.53 -6.48 -16.45
CA GLN A 56 -47.82 -5.96 -15.96
C GLN A 56 -47.76 -5.49 -14.51
N ALA A 57 -47.14 -6.28 -13.62
CA ALA A 57 -46.96 -5.88 -12.23
C ALA A 57 -46.09 -4.62 -12.11
N TRP A 58 -45.09 -4.46 -12.98
CA TRP A 58 -44.29 -3.22 -13.06
C TRP A 58 -45.10 -2.01 -13.52
N ILE A 59 -45.94 -2.17 -14.54
CA ILE A 59 -46.81 -1.08 -15.02
C ILE A 59 -47.74 -0.65 -13.90
N GLN A 60 -48.45 -1.59 -13.27
CA GLN A 60 -49.35 -1.30 -12.15
C GLN A 60 -48.62 -0.60 -10.99
N ALA A 61 -47.44 -1.09 -10.61
CA ALA A 61 -46.66 -0.51 -9.53
C ALA A 61 -46.20 0.92 -9.87
N LEU A 62 -45.72 1.17 -11.10
CA LEU A 62 -45.25 2.49 -11.52
C LEU A 62 -46.38 3.50 -11.69
N GLU A 63 -47.55 3.09 -12.19
CA GLU A 63 -48.73 3.95 -12.29
C GLU A 63 -49.27 4.32 -10.91
N THR A 64 -49.22 3.39 -9.95
CA THR A 64 -49.66 3.63 -8.57
C THR A 64 -48.69 4.54 -7.82
N LEU A 65 -47.38 4.27 -7.92
CA LEU A 65 -46.36 4.90 -7.07
C LEU A 65 -45.72 6.15 -7.69
N ASP A 66 -45.74 6.28 -9.01
CA ASP A 66 -45.23 7.44 -9.75
C ASP A 66 -46.16 7.86 -10.91
N PRO A 67 -47.43 8.25 -10.61
CA PRO A 67 -48.40 8.65 -11.63
C PRO A 67 -47.94 9.88 -12.44
N ARG A 68 -47.01 10.67 -11.90
CA ARG A 68 -46.43 11.86 -12.56
C ARG A 68 -45.19 11.54 -13.40
N GLY A 69 -44.71 10.29 -13.43
CA GLY A 69 -43.56 9.86 -14.23
C GLY A 69 -42.23 10.53 -13.88
N GLN A 70 -42.07 10.99 -12.64
CA GLN A 70 -40.92 11.76 -12.18
C GLN A 70 -39.71 10.88 -11.82
N ALA A 71 -39.91 9.60 -11.57
CA ALA A 71 -38.86 8.66 -11.21
C ALA A 71 -37.81 8.56 -12.33
N GLY A 72 -36.53 8.58 -11.92
CA GLY A 72 -35.38 8.34 -12.80
C GLY A 72 -34.94 6.89 -12.79
N ASN A 73 -35.24 6.16 -11.71
CA ASN A 73 -34.86 4.76 -11.54
C ASN A 73 -35.92 4.06 -10.67
N ALA A 74 -36.32 2.86 -11.08
CA ALA A 74 -37.12 1.96 -10.30
C ALA A 74 -36.50 0.56 -10.35
N SER A 75 -36.25 -0.06 -9.20
CA SER A 75 -35.53 -1.33 -9.11
C SER A 75 -36.11 -2.24 -8.03
N LEU A 76 -36.10 -3.53 -8.29
CA LEU A 76 -36.46 -4.56 -7.33
C LEU A 76 -35.22 -5.01 -6.54
N SER A 77 -35.39 -5.19 -5.24
CA SER A 77 -34.38 -5.77 -4.35
C SER A 77 -34.02 -7.21 -4.76
N PRO A 78 -32.82 -7.72 -4.45
CA PRO A 78 -32.40 -9.09 -4.80
C PRO A 78 -33.34 -10.19 -4.28
N ASP A 79 -34.02 -9.94 -3.15
CA ASP A 79 -35.01 -10.83 -2.55
C ASP A 79 -36.39 -10.80 -3.25
N GLY A 80 -36.58 -9.90 -4.22
CA GLY A 80 -37.85 -9.71 -4.94
C GLY A 80 -38.98 -9.09 -4.10
N GLN A 81 -38.73 -8.74 -2.83
CA GLN A 81 -39.79 -8.32 -1.91
C GLN A 81 -39.95 -6.80 -1.84
N ARG A 82 -38.96 -6.03 -2.31
CA ARG A 82 -38.96 -4.58 -2.15
C ARG A 82 -38.76 -3.87 -3.48
N LEU A 83 -39.63 -2.91 -3.74
CA LEU A 83 -39.57 -2.01 -4.88
C LEU A 83 -38.98 -0.67 -4.42
N MET A 84 -37.89 -0.24 -5.05
CA MET A 84 -37.24 1.04 -4.77
C MET A 84 -37.49 2.00 -5.92
N LEU A 85 -38.05 3.17 -5.62
CA LEU A 85 -38.18 4.27 -6.57
C LEU A 85 -37.22 5.41 -6.18
N GLN A 86 -36.53 5.95 -7.17
CA GLN A 86 -35.62 7.06 -7.00
C GLN A 86 -35.87 8.12 -8.08
N GLY A 87 -36.10 9.35 -7.63
CA GLY A 87 -36.22 10.53 -8.49
C GLY A 87 -34.86 11.05 -8.96
N ARG A 88 -34.82 12.34 -9.34
CA ARG A 88 -33.59 12.98 -9.84
C ARG A 88 -32.55 13.27 -8.75
N SER A 89 -32.98 13.42 -7.50
CA SER A 89 -32.09 13.62 -6.35
C SER A 89 -31.86 12.28 -5.61
N PRO A 90 -30.63 11.97 -5.17
CA PRO A 90 -30.35 10.78 -4.36
C PRO A 90 -31.23 10.67 -3.10
N GLU A 91 -31.62 11.80 -2.51
CA GLU A 91 -32.46 11.89 -1.31
C GLU A 91 -33.94 11.53 -1.55
N SER A 92 -34.37 11.48 -2.81
CA SER A 92 -35.76 11.15 -3.17
C SER A 92 -36.06 9.65 -3.21
N ARG A 93 -35.15 8.81 -2.67
CA ARG A 93 -35.33 7.35 -2.64
C ARG A 93 -36.49 6.99 -1.71
N LYS A 94 -37.44 6.22 -2.22
CA LYS A 94 -38.57 5.66 -1.46
C LYS A 94 -38.62 4.15 -1.69
N THR A 95 -38.86 3.41 -0.63
CA THR A 95 -38.93 1.95 -0.64
C THR A 95 -40.36 1.51 -0.36
N TYR A 96 -40.83 0.51 -1.10
CA TYR A 96 -42.16 -0.04 -1.01
C TYR A 96 -42.09 -1.56 -1.00
N ASP A 97 -43.09 -2.22 -0.41
CA ASP A 97 -43.28 -3.65 -0.56
C ASP A 97 -43.70 -3.97 -2.01
N ALA A 98 -43.06 -4.95 -2.64
CA ALA A 98 -43.23 -5.23 -4.06
C ALA A 98 -44.59 -5.86 -4.41
N ARG A 99 -45.28 -6.46 -3.44
CA ARG A 99 -46.59 -7.11 -3.64
C ARG A 99 -47.74 -6.19 -3.27
N THR A 100 -47.63 -5.53 -2.12
CA THR A 100 -48.69 -4.68 -1.56
C THR A 100 -48.56 -3.22 -1.94
N LEU A 101 -47.38 -2.80 -2.43
CA LEU A 101 -47.02 -1.40 -2.71
C LEU A 101 -47.08 -0.48 -1.48
N ALA A 102 -47.17 -1.05 -0.27
CA ALA A 102 -47.15 -0.29 0.96
C ALA A 102 -45.77 0.35 1.18
N PRO A 103 -45.69 1.60 1.66
CA PRO A 103 -44.41 2.24 1.94
C PRO A 103 -43.69 1.51 3.06
N LEU A 104 -42.43 1.17 2.82
CA LEU A 104 -41.53 0.60 3.82
C LEU A 104 -40.58 1.69 4.33
N PRO A 105 -40.14 1.64 5.59
CA PRO A 105 -39.05 2.49 6.04
C PRO A 105 -37.86 2.28 5.11
N ASN A 106 -37.26 3.38 4.66
CA ASN A 106 -36.04 3.32 3.87
C ASN A 106 -34.97 2.60 4.72
N GLN A 107 -34.56 1.41 4.28
CA GLN A 107 -33.52 0.65 4.96
C GLN A 107 -32.17 1.38 4.89
N ASP A 108 -31.28 1.05 5.82
CA ASP A 108 -29.97 1.66 6.04
C ASP A 108 -29.14 1.93 4.79
N ARG A 109 -28.24 2.92 4.90
CA ARG A 109 -27.32 3.36 3.85
C ARG A 109 -26.78 2.17 3.05
N ASP A 110 -26.91 2.26 1.73
CA ASP A 110 -26.28 1.32 0.81
C ASP A 110 -24.76 1.50 0.89
N TRP A 111 -24.13 0.71 1.76
CA TRP A 111 -22.71 0.82 2.06
C TRP A 111 -21.84 0.59 0.81
N PHE A 112 -22.31 -0.18 -0.17
CA PHE A 112 -21.61 -0.34 -1.45
C PHE A 112 -21.64 0.94 -2.27
N GLU A 113 -22.75 1.68 -2.29
CA GLU A 113 -22.79 2.99 -2.97
C GLU A 113 -21.97 4.05 -2.21
N VAL A 114 -21.92 4.02 -0.88
CA VAL A 114 -21.02 4.88 -0.09
C VAL A 114 -19.56 4.55 -0.41
N ALA A 115 -19.18 3.26 -0.40
CA ALA A 115 -17.83 2.82 -0.74
C ALA A 115 -17.45 3.20 -2.17
N LYS A 116 -18.39 3.09 -3.12
CA LYS A 116 -18.20 3.55 -4.50
C LYS A 116 -18.01 5.06 -4.58
N GLY A 117 -18.74 5.83 -3.79
CA GLY A 117 -18.57 7.26 -3.65
C GLY A 117 -17.17 7.63 -3.12
N LEU A 118 -16.69 6.93 -2.08
CA LEU A 118 -15.32 7.05 -1.58
C LEU A 118 -14.29 6.69 -2.64
N HIS A 119 -14.46 5.54 -3.29
CA HIS A 119 -13.48 5.01 -4.25
C HIS A 119 -13.34 5.89 -5.50
N LYS A 120 -14.45 6.44 -6.01
CA LYS A 120 -14.46 7.22 -7.26
C LYS A 120 -14.25 8.72 -7.03
N THR A 121 -14.84 9.27 -5.97
CA THR A 121 -14.99 10.73 -5.81
C THR A 121 -14.56 11.23 -4.43
N LEU A 122 -14.10 10.33 -3.55
CA LEU A 122 -13.84 10.59 -2.13
C LEU A 122 -15.05 11.16 -1.37
N LEU A 123 -16.26 10.95 -1.87
CA LEU A 123 -17.51 11.61 -1.44
C LEU A 123 -17.52 13.14 -1.56
N LEU A 124 -16.50 13.73 -2.21
CA LEU A 124 -16.28 15.17 -2.31
C LEU A 124 -16.25 15.66 -3.77
N GLN A 125 -16.72 14.84 -4.72
CA GLN A 125 -16.63 15.11 -6.17
C GLN A 125 -15.19 15.37 -6.64
N ALA A 126 -14.23 14.72 -5.97
CA ALA A 126 -12.80 14.88 -6.23
C ALA A 126 -12.29 13.88 -7.30
N ASP A 127 -13.07 13.66 -8.37
CA ASP A 127 -12.70 12.73 -9.46
C ASP A 127 -11.28 12.99 -10.01
N PRO A 128 -10.82 14.24 -10.24
CA PRO A 128 -9.47 14.49 -10.75
C PRO A 128 -8.35 14.07 -9.77
N LEU A 129 -8.62 14.13 -8.47
CA LEU A 129 -7.66 13.73 -7.45
C LEU A 129 -7.50 12.21 -7.41
N VAL A 130 -8.60 11.47 -7.53
CA VAL A 130 -8.58 10.01 -7.64
C VAL A 130 -7.86 9.57 -8.91
N GLU A 131 -8.15 10.22 -10.04
CA GLU A 131 -7.45 9.98 -11.32
C GLU A 131 -5.94 10.19 -11.21
N ALA A 132 -5.50 11.34 -10.66
CA ALA A 132 -4.09 11.61 -10.43
C ALA A 132 -3.44 10.55 -9.51
N ALA A 133 -4.14 10.16 -8.45
CA ALA A 133 -3.67 9.11 -7.54
C ALA A 133 -3.51 7.75 -8.27
N THR A 134 -4.42 7.39 -9.18
CA THR A 134 -4.30 6.17 -9.98
C THR A 134 -3.04 6.17 -10.84
N TYR A 135 -2.71 7.30 -11.49
CA TYR A 135 -1.46 7.43 -12.26
C TYR A 135 -0.22 7.30 -11.36
N VAL A 136 -0.21 7.99 -10.21
CA VAL A 136 0.90 7.93 -9.25
C VAL A 136 1.08 6.51 -8.70
N LEU A 137 -0.01 5.83 -8.32
CA LEU A 137 0.04 4.45 -7.84
C LEU A 137 0.63 3.51 -8.90
N THR A 138 0.15 3.61 -10.14
CA THR A 138 0.65 2.78 -11.25
C THR A 138 2.14 3.03 -11.49
N ALA A 139 2.58 4.30 -11.49
CA ALA A 139 3.98 4.66 -11.63
C ALA A 139 4.83 4.14 -10.46
N LEU A 140 4.32 4.22 -9.23
CA LEU A 140 4.98 3.67 -8.04
C LEU A 140 5.15 2.16 -8.13
N LEU A 141 4.14 1.41 -8.57
CA LEU A 141 4.24 -0.05 -8.74
C LEU A 141 5.29 -0.41 -9.81
N ALA A 142 5.25 0.26 -10.96
CA ALA A 142 6.25 0.05 -12.01
C ALA A 142 7.67 0.38 -11.52
N LEU A 143 7.84 1.51 -10.82
CA LEU A 143 9.11 1.93 -10.25
C LEU A 143 9.60 0.99 -9.15
N GLY A 144 8.69 0.49 -8.31
CA GLY A 144 8.96 -0.49 -7.27
C GLY A 144 9.51 -1.81 -7.83
N LEU A 145 8.92 -2.31 -8.92
CA LEU A 145 9.42 -3.50 -9.64
C LEU A 145 10.83 -3.28 -10.18
N LEU A 146 11.10 -2.12 -10.78
CA LEU A 146 12.43 -1.76 -11.29
C LEU A 146 13.48 -1.65 -10.18
N LEU A 147 13.10 -1.14 -9.01
CA LEU A 147 14.01 -0.93 -7.88
C LEU A 147 14.30 -2.20 -7.07
N GLY A 148 13.31 -3.09 -6.97
CA GLY A 148 13.27 -4.24 -6.07
C GLY A 148 13.64 -5.57 -6.71
N TRP A 149 14.69 -5.65 -7.53
CA TRP A 149 15.14 -6.92 -8.12
C TRP A 149 15.21 -8.03 -7.05
N PRO A 150 14.55 -9.19 -7.25
CA PRO A 150 14.28 -10.14 -6.18
C PRO A 150 15.58 -10.77 -5.68
N ARG A 151 16.09 -10.24 -4.56
CA ARG A 151 17.13 -10.88 -3.75
C ARG A 151 16.48 -11.43 -2.49
N LEU A 152 15.60 -12.41 -2.68
CA LEU A 152 14.84 -13.00 -1.58
C LEU A 152 15.77 -13.86 -0.72
N LYS A 153 15.75 -13.63 0.59
CA LYS A 153 16.44 -14.50 1.55
C LYS A 153 15.67 -15.82 1.65
N PRO A 154 16.36 -16.97 1.77
CA PRO A 154 15.72 -18.29 1.80
C PRO A 154 14.84 -18.55 3.03
N GLN A 155 14.94 -17.75 4.11
CA GLN A 155 14.22 -18.00 5.37
C GLN A 155 13.22 -16.86 5.67
N LEU A 156 11.91 -17.14 5.54
CA LEU A 156 10.80 -16.18 5.69
C LEU A 156 10.72 -15.52 7.08
N HIS A 157 11.08 -16.23 8.15
CA HIS A 157 11.02 -15.70 9.52
C HIS A 157 12.03 -14.57 9.80
N GLN A 158 13.03 -14.39 8.92
CA GLN A 158 14.05 -13.35 9.01
C GLN A 158 13.74 -12.12 8.15
N TRP A 159 12.57 -12.10 7.51
CA TRP A 159 12.17 -11.02 6.61
C TRP A 159 11.79 -9.78 7.43
N GLY A 160 12.47 -8.67 7.13
CA GLY A 160 12.06 -7.35 7.59
C GLY A 160 10.95 -6.75 6.73
N TRP A 161 10.46 -5.57 7.12
CA TRP A 161 9.46 -4.81 6.35
C TRP A 161 9.82 -4.63 4.87
N MET A 162 11.10 -4.38 4.57
CA MET A 162 11.59 -4.19 3.21
C MET A 162 11.61 -5.50 2.40
N ASP A 163 11.91 -6.62 3.05
CA ASP A 163 11.94 -7.94 2.39
C ASP A 163 10.51 -8.34 1.99
N TRP A 164 9.53 -8.14 2.90
CA TRP A 164 8.10 -8.34 2.60
C TRP A 164 7.59 -7.42 1.49
N HIS A 165 7.98 -6.15 1.50
CA HIS A 165 7.57 -5.19 0.48
C HIS A 165 8.06 -5.60 -0.92
N GLN A 166 9.33 -6.01 -1.04
CA GLN A 166 9.89 -6.48 -2.31
C GLN A 166 9.32 -7.83 -2.75
N GLY A 167 9.20 -8.78 -1.81
CA GLY A 167 8.67 -10.11 -2.09
C GLY A 167 7.22 -10.08 -2.58
N LEU A 168 6.34 -9.37 -1.88
CA LEU A 168 4.95 -9.20 -2.29
C LEU A 168 4.83 -8.48 -3.64
N GLY A 169 5.61 -7.40 -3.81
CA GLY A 169 5.56 -6.58 -5.01
C GLY A 169 5.91 -7.36 -6.28
N TRP A 170 6.95 -8.19 -6.21
CA TRP A 170 7.40 -8.99 -7.35
C TRP A 170 6.57 -10.25 -7.57
N LEU A 171 6.30 -11.03 -6.50
CA LEU A 171 5.58 -12.30 -6.62
C LEU A 171 4.15 -12.09 -7.15
N LEU A 172 3.51 -11.00 -6.72
CA LEU A 172 2.12 -10.70 -7.03
C LEU A 172 1.99 -9.55 -8.04
N ALA A 173 3.08 -9.21 -8.75
CA ALA A 173 3.12 -8.11 -9.72
C ALA A 173 1.96 -8.13 -10.74
N PRO A 174 1.62 -9.28 -11.39
CA PRO A 174 0.53 -9.31 -12.35
C PRO A 174 -0.83 -8.98 -11.70
N LEU A 175 -1.02 -9.45 -10.46
CA LEU A 175 -2.26 -9.25 -9.71
C LEU A 175 -2.43 -7.80 -9.27
N VAL A 176 -1.38 -7.19 -8.71
CA VAL A 176 -1.43 -5.82 -8.17
C VAL A 176 -1.39 -4.74 -9.25
N LEU A 177 -0.89 -5.05 -10.45
CA LEU A 177 -0.92 -4.15 -11.60
C LEU A 177 -2.27 -4.17 -12.33
N LEU A 178 -3.02 -5.27 -12.27
CA LEU A 178 -4.28 -5.44 -12.98
C LEU A 178 -5.29 -4.32 -12.66
N THR A 179 -5.55 -4.07 -11.37
CA THR A 179 -6.57 -3.13 -10.93
C THR A 179 -6.25 -1.66 -11.26
N PRO A 180 -5.03 -1.12 -11.04
CA PRO A 180 -4.73 0.26 -11.43
C PRO A 180 -4.57 0.45 -12.94
N ILE A 181 -4.07 -0.55 -13.68
CA ILE A 181 -4.02 -0.47 -15.15
C ILE A 181 -5.43 -0.43 -15.73
N THR A 182 -6.34 -1.31 -15.27
CA THR A 182 -7.73 -1.29 -15.72
C THR A 182 -8.44 0.01 -15.34
N ALA A 183 -8.12 0.61 -14.18
CA ALA A 183 -8.61 1.95 -13.83
C ALA A 183 -8.13 3.03 -14.82
N ILE A 184 -6.84 3.06 -15.20
CA ILE A 184 -6.32 3.99 -16.21
C ILE A 184 -7.01 3.77 -17.56
N LEU A 185 -7.20 2.52 -17.97
CA LEU A 185 -7.90 2.22 -19.22
C LEU A 185 -9.35 2.73 -19.19
N MET A 186 -10.04 2.63 -18.05
CA MET A 186 -11.37 3.22 -17.86
C MET A 186 -11.36 4.75 -17.91
N ILE A 187 -10.38 5.41 -17.28
CA ILE A 187 -10.18 6.87 -17.35
C ILE A 187 -9.98 7.32 -18.79
N LEU A 188 -9.14 6.61 -19.55
CA LEU A 188 -8.86 6.86 -20.97
C LEU A 188 -9.99 6.40 -21.90
N HIS A 189 -11.07 5.81 -21.36
CA HIS A 189 -12.20 5.24 -22.11
C HIS A 189 -11.79 4.14 -23.11
N ILE A 190 -10.63 3.51 -22.92
CA ILE A 190 -10.11 2.44 -23.77
C ILE A 190 -10.74 1.11 -23.34
N GLY A 191 -11.37 0.39 -24.28
CA GLY A 191 -11.98 -0.92 -24.00
C GLY A 191 -13.19 -0.87 -23.06
N THR A 192 -13.66 0.32 -22.69
CA THR A 192 -14.97 0.52 -22.07
C THR A 192 -16.01 0.49 -23.20
N GLY A 193 -16.95 -0.45 -23.14
CA GLY A 193 -18.01 -0.60 -24.13
C GLY A 193 -18.98 0.58 -24.09
N ALA A 194 -18.53 1.79 -24.44
CA ALA A 194 -19.40 2.93 -24.63
C ALA A 194 -20.51 2.49 -25.60
N PRO A 195 -21.79 2.82 -25.32
CA PRO A 195 -22.88 2.55 -26.23
C PRO A 195 -22.77 3.45 -27.48
N GLY A 196 -21.75 3.21 -28.31
CA GLY A 196 -21.73 3.57 -29.72
C GLY A 196 -22.92 2.86 -30.37
N GLY A 197 -24.00 3.60 -30.51
CA GLY A 197 -25.32 3.13 -30.93
C GLY A 197 -26.47 4.00 -30.44
N LEU A 198 -26.28 4.77 -29.35
CA LEU A 198 -27.29 5.69 -28.81
C LEU A 198 -26.79 7.14 -28.60
N GLY A 199 -25.80 7.57 -29.39
CA GLY A 199 -25.36 8.98 -29.45
C GLY A 199 -23.85 9.16 -29.34
N GLY A 200 -23.15 9.03 -30.46
CA GLY A 200 -21.72 9.33 -30.61
C GLY A 200 -21.46 10.54 -31.51
N GLY A 201 -22.37 11.52 -31.55
CA GLY A 201 -22.14 12.81 -32.19
C GLY A 201 -21.86 13.88 -31.13
N ARG A 202 -20.74 14.59 -31.26
CA ARG A 202 -20.54 15.89 -30.58
C ARG A 202 -21.80 16.74 -30.75
N PRO A 203 -22.24 17.53 -29.74
CA PRO A 203 -23.27 18.53 -29.98
C PRO A 203 -22.71 19.52 -31.01
N GLY A 204 -23.21 19.45 -32.25
CA GLY A 204 -22.98 20.50 -33.24
C GLY A 204 -23.62 21.79 -32.74
N PRO A 205 -23.00 22.96 -32.96
CA PRO A 205 -23.59 24.23 -32.58
C PRO A 205 -24.73 24.51 -33.57
N GLY A 206 -25.96 24.20 -33.18
CA GLY A 206 -27.12 24.55 -34.02
C GLY A 206 -28.34 23.68 -33.81
N ASN A 207 -28.99 23.76 -32.65
CA ASN A 207 -30.45 23.78 -32.62
C ASN A 207 -30.96 24.32 -31.26
N GLN A 208 -31.12 25.64 -31.16
CA GLN A 208 -31.89 26.29 -30.09
C GLN A 208 -33.37 26.35 -30.49
N GLY A 209 -33.97 25.20 -30.81
CA GLY A 209 -35.41 25.04 -31.02
C GLY A 209 -36.08 24.68 -29.71
N GLY A 210 -36.89 25.60 -29.17
CA GLY A 210 -37.56 25.49 -27.88
C GLY A 210 -38.52 24.30 -27.76
N GLY A 211 -38.26 23.45 -26.79
CA GLY A 211 -39.16 22.41 -26.30
C GLY A 211 -38.42 21.53 -25.29
N LYS A 212 -38.83 21.55 -24.01
CA LYS A 212 -38.26 20.61 -23.01
C LYS A 212 -38.43 19.18 -23.58
N PRO A 213 -37.37 18.36 -23.69
CA PRO A 213 -37.49 17.03 -24.28
C PRO A 213 -38.58 16.26 -23.52
N ARG A 214 -39.57 15.74 -24.25
CA ARG A 214 -40.71 15.00 -23.69
C ARG A 214 -40.14 13.78 -22.95
N VAL A 215 -40.18 13.82 -21.62
CA VAL A 215 -39.55 12.79 -20.79
C VAL A 215 -40.50 11.60 -20.74
N MET A 216 -40.11 10.47 -21.35
CA MET A 216 -40.89 9.23 -21.30
C MET A 216 -41.00 8.72 -19.86
N ALA A 217 -42.22 8.44 -19.40
CA ALA A 217 -42.47 7.83 -18.10
C ALA A 217 -41.94 6.39 -18.08
N LEU A 218 -41.48 5.91 -16.92
CA LEU A 218 -40.96 4.55 -16.81
C LEU A 218 -42.05 3.51 -17.12
N ALA A 219 -43.29 3.74 -16.68
CA ALA A 219 -44.44 2.87 -16.99
C ALA A 219 -44.65 2.72 -18.50
N GLN A 220 -44.66 3.84 -19.24
CA GLN A 220 -44.78 3.83 -20.71
C GLN A 220 -43.68 3.02 -21.39
N ALA A 221 -42.44 3.12 -20.90
CA ALA A 221 -41.33 2.34 -21.43
C ALA A 221 -41.52 0.83 -21.18
N VAL A 222 -42.03 0.45 -20.00
CA VAL A 222 -42.35 -0.95 -19.69
C VAL A 222 -43.48 -1.45 -20.57
N THR A 223 -44.54 -0.67 -20.80
CA THR A 223 -45.63 -1.03 -21.72
C THR A 223 -45.12 -1.30 -23.13
N LEU A 224 -44.24 -0.43 -23.64
CA LEU A 224 -43.63 -0.61 -24.97
C LEU A 224 -42.77 -1.87 -25.02
N ALA A 225 -42.03 -2.17 -23.95
CA ALA A 225 -41.23 -3.40 -23.86
C ALA A 225 -42.09 -4.65 -23.72
N GLU A 226 -43.17 -4.62 -22.95
CA GLU A 226 -44.14 -5.72 -22.85
C GLU A 226 -44.74 -6.06 -24.22
N ALA A 227 -45.08 -5.03 -25.02
CA ALA A 227 -45.64 -5.22 -26.37
C ALA A 227 -44.70 -5.98 -27.32
N THR A 228 -43.40 -6.05 -27.02
CA THR A 228 -42.45 -6.87 -27.80
C THR A 228 -42.49 -8.36 -27.46
N GLY A 229 -43.13 -8.74 -26.35
CA GLY A 229 -43.14 -10.12 -25.82
C GLY A 229 -41.79 -10.63 -25.29
N ALA A 230 -40.73 -9.83 -25.41
CA ALA A 230 -39.37 -10.26 -25.09
C ALA A 230 -39.08 -10.45 -23.58
N PRO A 231 -39.49 -9.55 -22.66
CA PRO A 231 -39.19 -9.71 -21.24
C PRO A 231 -40.23 -10.61 -20.54
N ALA A 232 -39.78 -11.69 -19.90
CA ALA A 232 -40.60 -12.53 -19.03
C ALA A 232 -40.77 -11.89 -17.64
N THR A 233 -39.67 -11.41 -17.07
CA THR A 233 -39.70 -10.64 -15.82
C THR A 233 -38.76 -9.44 -15.92
N ILE A 234 -39.07 -8.38 -15.21
CA ILE A 234 -38.27 -7.16 -15.15
C ILE A 234 -37.74 -6.99 -13.72
N ARG A 235 -36.50 -6.53 -13.61
CA ARG A 235 -35.85 -6.26 -12.31
C ARG A 235 -35.56 -4.79 -12.10
N GLN A 236 -35.24 -4.07 -13.15
CA GLN A 236 -34.91 -2.65 -13.06
C GLN A 236 -35.30 -1.90 -14.31
N VAL A 237 -35.84 -0.70 -14.12
CA VAL A 237 -36.19 0.25 -15.17
C VAL A 237 -35.54 1.58 -14.83
N ARG A 238 -34.65 2.06 -15.68
CA ARG A 238 -33.84 3.26 -15.40
C ARG A 238 -33.82 4.18 -16.61
N ARG A 239 -34.10 5.46 -16.37
CA ARG A 239 -33.92 6.52 -17.36
C ARG A 239 -32.43 6.79 -17.59
N PHE A 240 -32.03 6.84 -18.85
CA PHE A 240 -30.66 7.08 -19.31
C PHE A 240 -30.52 8.49 -19.93
N ARG A 241 -29.30 8.86 -20.34
CA ARG A 241 -29.03 10.17 -20.96
C ARG A 241 -29.89 10.37 -22.21
N GLN A 242 -30.31 11.62 -22.46
CA GLN A 242 -31.19 12.04 -23.57
C GLN A 242 -32.65 11.53 -23.52
N GLY A 243 -33.10 10.93 -22.41
CA GLY A 243 -34.52 10.57 -22.19
C GLY A 243 -34.91 9.16 -22.60
N ALA A 244 -33.96 8.35 -23.11
CA ALA A 244 -34.17 6.92 -23.31
C ALA A 244 -34.34 6.19 -21.96
N VAL A 245 -35.00 5.03 -21.97
CA VAL A 245 -35.18 4.17 -20.78
C VAL A 245 -34.53 2.82 -21.03
N LEU A 246 -33.72 2.38 -20.07
CA LEU A 246 -33.09 1.07 -20.04
C LEU A 246 -33.89 0.14 -19.13
N ILE A 247 -34.20 -1.05 -19.63
CA ILE A 247 -34.93 -2.09 -18.91
C ILE A 247 -34.00 -3.30 -18.79
N PHE A 248 -33.81 -3.75 -17.55
CA PHE A 248 -33.07 -4.97 -17.21
C PHE A 248 -34.09 -6.06 -16.87
N ALA A 249 -34.13 -7.10 -17.69
CA ALA A 249 -35.12 -8.14 -17.67
C ALA A 249 -34.49 -9.53 -17.79
N LEU A 250 -35.27 -10.57 -17.54
CA LEU A 250 -35.01 -11.92 -18.02
C LEU A 250 -35.89 -12.15 -19.25
N GLY A 251 -35.30 -12.71 -20.31
CA GLY A 251 -36.04 -13.16 -21.49
C GLY A 251 -36.90 -14.38 -21.19
N GLN A 252 -37.76 -14.75 -22.14
CA GLN A 252 -38.59 -15.97 -22.07
C GLN A 252 -37.74 -17.26 -21.95
N ASP A 253 -36.49 -17.20 -22.39
CA ASP A 253 -35.49 -18.27 -22.29
C ASP A 253 -34.76 -18.29 -20.94
N GLY A 254 -35.14 -17.42 -20.00
CA GLY A 254 -34.49 -17.27 -18.70
C GLY A 254 -33.12 -16.57 -18.75
N ARG A 255 -32.69 -16.07 -19.92
CA ARG A 255 -31.40 -15.38 -20.05
C ARG A 255 -31.53 -13.89 -19.74
N PRO A 256 -30.49 -13.25 -19.19
CA PRO A 256 -30.51 -11.81 -18.97
C PRO A 256 -30.64 -11.03 -20.28
N LEU A 257 -31.68 -10.19 -20.35
CA LEU A 257 -32.05 -9.36 -21.49
C LEU A 257 -31.98 -7.88 -21.07
N ARG A 258 -31.37 -7.05 -21.92
CA ARG A 258 -31.38 -5.59 -21.74
C ARG A 258 -32.09 -4.96 -22.93
N LEU A 259 -33.07 -4.11 -22.65
CA LEU A 259 -33.83 -3.38 -23.67
C LEU A 259 -33.61 -1.88 -23.51
N ALA A 260 -33.42 -1.17 -24.62
CA ALA A 260 -33.45 0.28 -24.67
C ALA A 260 -34.72 0.74 -25.37
N VAL A 261 -35.48 1.62 -24.72
CA VAL A 261 -36.63 2.30 -25.31
C VAL A 261 -36.24 3.75 -25.56
N ASP A 262 -36.20 4.16 -26.82
CA ASP A 262 -35.86 5.53 -27.18
C ASP A 262 -37.03 6.51 -26.93
N ALA A 263 -36.76 7.81 -26.98
CA ALA A 263 -37.79 8.84 -26.78
C ALA A 263 -38.88 8.85 -27.86
N LYS A 264 -38.69 8.10 -28.97
CA LYS A 264 -39.66 7.90 -30.05
C LYS A 264 -40.46 6.61 -29.88
N GLY A 265 -40.25 5.87 -28.79
CA GLY A 265 -40.95 4.63 -28.47
C GLY A 265 -40.40 3.37 -29.15
N ARG A 266 -39.22 3.43 -29.78
CA ARG A 266 -38.59 2.25 -30.39
C ARG A 266 -37.89 1.43 -29.33
N VAL A 267 -38.21 0.15 -29.26
CA VAL A 267 -37.56 -0.83 -28.38
C VAL A 267 -36.44 -1.53 -29.14
N ARG A 268 -35.24 -1.57 -28.57
CA ARG A 268 -34.09 -2.27 -29.14
C ARG A 268 -33.44 -3.16 -28.09
N PRO A 269 -33.18 -4.45 -28.39
CA PRO A 269 -32.30 -5.23 -27.54
C PRO A 269 -30.90 -4.63 -27.57
N LEU A 270 -30.34 -4.45 -26.38
CA LEU A 270 -28.94 -4.11 -26.21
C LEU A 270 -28.18 -5.41 -26.02
N GLU A 271 -27.43 -5.80 -27.04
CA GLU A 271 -26.37 -6.76 -26.85
C GLU A 271 -25.42 -6.21 -25.76
N ALA A 272 -25.13 -7.05 -24.77
CA ALA A 272 -24.13 -6.71 -23.76
C ALA A 272 -22.79 -6.58 -24.49
N LYS A 273 -22.40 -5.36 -24.85
CA LYS A 273 -21.04 -5.11 -25.31
C LYS A 273 -20.09 -5.62 -24.23
N PRO A 274 -19.02 -6.34 -24.60
CA PRO A 274 -18.04 -6.81 -23.63
C PRO A 274 -17.39 -5.60 -22.96
N GLU A 275 -17.83 -5.24 -21.75
CA GLU A 275 -17.19 -4.24 -20.90
C GLU A 275 -15.98 -4.87 -20.18
N LEU A 276 -15.13 -5.59 -20.91
CA LEU A 276 -14.10 -6.45 -20.34
C LEU A 276 -13.21 -5.70 -19.34
N ILE A 277 -12.77 -4.49 -19.69
CA ILE A 277 -11.92 -3.67 -18.81
C ILE A 277 -12.62 -3.35 -17.49
N LYS A 278 -13.90 -2.97 -17.57
CA LYS A 278 -14.69 -2.67 -16.38
C LYS A 278 -14.99 -3.93 -15.57
N GLN A 279 -15.27 -5.05 -16.23
CA GLN A 279 -15.48 -6.33 -15.55
C GLN A 279 -14.21 -6.84 -14.86
N LEU A 280 -13.04 -6.64 -15.47
CA LEU A 280 -11.74 -6.91 -14.85
C LEU A 280 -11.50 -6.01 -13.64
N HIS A 281 -11.84 -4.72 -13.72
CA HIS A 281 -11.71 -3.78 -12.61
C HIS A 281 -12.69 -4.04 -11.46
N GLU A 282 -13.94 -4.39 -11.79
CA GLU A 282 -15.00 -4.67 -10.81
C GLU A 282 -14.96 -6.12 -10.28
N GLY A 283 -14.21 -7.01 -10.93
CA GLY A 283 -14.10 -8.41 -10.54
C GLY A 283 -15.35 -9.23 -10.87
N THR A 284 -16.04 -8.93 -11.97
CA THR A 284 -17.33 -9.54 -12.34
C THR A 284 -17.28 -10.42 -13.58
N TRP A 285 -16.10 -10.84 -14.03
CA TRP A 285 -15.91 -11.57 -15.29
C TRP A 285 -15.98 -13.11 -15.14
N ALA A 286 -15.74 -13.66 -13.96
CA ALA A 286 -15.79 -15.09 -13.66
C ALA A 286 -16.51 -15.37 -12.34
N GLY A 287 -17.64 -14.68 -12.12
CA GLY A 287 -18.47 -14.84 -10.93
C GLY A 287 -17.72 -14.52 -9.62
N PRO A 288 -17.95 -15.28 -8.53
CA PRO A 288 -17.33 -14.99 -7.24
C PRO A 288 -15.79 -15.07 -7.27
N TRP A 289 -15.21 -15.93 -8.12
CA TRP A 289 -13.75 -16.08 -8.22
C TRP A 289 -13.04 -14.80 -8.67
N SER A 290 -13.61 -14.07 -9.62
CA SER A 290 -13.04 -12.79 -10.06
C SER A 290 -13.13 -11.71 -8.99
N GLY A 291 -14.19 -11.74 -8.15
CA GLY A 291 -14.31 -10.85 -6.99
C GLY A 291 -13.23 -11.14 -5.94
N LEU A 292 -12.98 -12.42 -5.67
CA LEU A 292 -11.93 -12.86 -4.75
C LEU A 292 -10.53 -12.41 -5.22
N LEU A 293 -10.24 -12.52 -6.53
CA LEU A 293 -8.97 -12.05 -7.08
C LEU A 293 -8.78 -10.55 -6.90
N ASN A 294 -9.81 -9.74 -7.13
CA ASN A 294 -9.72 -8.28 -6.91
C ASN A 294 -9.63 -7.93 -5.42
N LEU A 295 -10.29 -8.69 -4.55
CA LEU A 295 -10.14 -8.55 -3.10
C LEU A 295 -8.69 -8.83 -2.68
N LEU A 296 -8.10 -9.93 -3.16
CA LEU A 296 -6.70 -10.26 -2.93
C LEU A 296 -5.77 -9.16 -3.46
N ALA A 297 -6.01 -8.66 -4.67
CA ALA A 297 -5.23 -7.55 -5.24
C ALA A 297 -5.27 -6.31 -4.32
N ALA A 298 -6.46 -5.91 -3.85
CA ALA A 298 -6.62 -4.76 -2.96
C ALA A 298 -5.95 -4.97 -1.59
N LEU A 299 -6.02 -6.17 -1.03
CA LEU A 299 -5.34 -6.53 0.22
C LEU A 299 -3.82 -6.51 0.07
N VAL A 300 -3.28 -7.01 -1.04
CA VAL A 300 -1.84 -6.99 -1.31
C VAL A 300 -1.34 -5.58 -1.54
N LEU A 301 -2.07 -4.75 -2.29
CA LEU A 301 -1.77 -3.32 -2.44
C LEU A 301 -1.77 -2.59 -1.09
N SER A 302 -2.74 -2.92 -0.21
CA SER A 302 -2.78 -2.38 1.15
C SER A 302 -1.59 -2.85 1.98
N ALA A 303 -1.19 -4.12 1.86
CA ALA A 303 -0.02 -4.67 2.52
C ALA A 303 1.28 -4.03 2.00
N LEU A 304 1.39 -3.75 0.71
CA LEU A 304 2.51 -3.01 0.12
C LEU A 304 2.60 -1.59 0.69
N LEU A 305 1.47 -0.90 0.81
CA LEU A 305 1.42 0.43 1.44
C LEU A 305 1.89 0.37 2.91
N VAL A 306 1.36 -0.58 3.69
CA VAL A 306 1.70 -0.75 5.11
C VAL A 306 3.17 -1.14 5.29
N THR A 307 3.68 -2.10 4.50
CA THR A 307 5.09 -2.53 4.58
C THR A 307 6.05 -1.44 4.14
N GLY A 308 5.68 -0.62 3.14
CA GLY A 308 6.45 0.55 2.71
C GLY A 308 6.53 1.61 3.81
N LEU A 309 5.40 1.92 4.45
CA LEU A 309 5.33 2.85 5.58
C LEU A 309 6.07 2.31 6.80
N GLY A 310 5.91 1.03 7.12
CA GLY A 310 6.62 0.34 8.20
C GLY A 310 8.13 0.37 8.00
N ALA A 311 8.62 0.13 6.78
CA ALA A 311 10.04 0.27 6.44
C ALA A 311 10.54 1.72 6.54
N TRP A 312 9.69 2.72 6.30
CA TRP A 312 10.03 4.12 6.52
C TRP A 312 10.09 4.49 8.00
N LEU A 313 9.09 4.09 8.79
CA LEU A 313 9.04 4.31 10.25
C LEU A 313 10.17 3.60 10.98
N ALA A 314 10.52 2.38 10.55
CA ALA A 314 11.67 1.66 11.05
C ALA A 314 12.98 2.45 10.85
N ARG A 315 13.12 3.14 9.70
CA ARG A 315 14.29 3.97 9.37
C ARG A 315 14.31 5.34 10.08
N LYS A 316 13.15 5.93 10.37
CA LYS A 316 13.03 7.25 11.01
C LYS A 316 13.09 7.21 12.56
N GLY A 317 13.31 6.04 13.16
CA GLY A 317 13.52 5.92 14.61
C GLY A 317 12.37 5.35 15.43
N TRP A 318 11.30 4.81 14.81
CA TRP A 318 10.34 3.97 15.55
C TRP A 318 10.80 2.50 15.66
N GLY A 319 11.67 2.06 14.76
CA GLY A 319 12.55 0.90 14.95
C GLY A 319 13.81 1.23 15.79
N GLY A 320 14.07 2.52 16.02
CA GLY A 320 15.14 3.07 16.88
C GLY A 320 14.77 3.20 18.35
N ARG A 321 13.65 2.61 18.77
CA ARG A 321 13.35 2.31 20.18
C ARG A 321 13.10 0.83 20.36
N ARG A 322 14.06 -0.02 19.97
CA ARG A 322 14.50 -1.03 20.94
C ARG A 322 15.26 -0.30 22.02
N ARG A 323 14.48 0.34 22.90
CA ARG A 323 14.89 0.71 24.24
C ARG A 323 15.30 -0.60 24.88
N ASN A 324 16.60 -0.91 24.80
CA ASN A 324 17.19 -1.95 25.63
C ASN A 324 16.75 -1.58 27.06
N PRO A 325 16.16 -2.50 27.84
CA PRO A 325 15.85 -2.25 29.24
C PRO A 325 17.18 -2.21 29.99
N GLY A 326 17.91 -1.11 29.83
CA GLY A 326 19.26 -0.89 30.33
C GLY A 326 19.47 0.56 30.76
N LYS A 327 18.41 1.33 30.97
CA LYS A 327 18.52 2.57 31.76
C LYS A 327 18.41 2.18 33.23
N ARG A 328 19.54 1.70 33.80
CA ARG A 328 19.93 1.63 35.24
C ARG A 328 21.06 0.60 35.55
N ARG A 329 21.94 0.27 34.59
CA ARG A 329 23.28 -0.28 34.86
C ARG A 329 24.21 0.34 33.83
N GLY A 330 24.73 1.56 34.00
CA GLY A 330 25.60 2.02 35.08
C GLY A 330 27.00 2.14 34.44
N ASP A 331 27.52 3.37 34.32
CA ASP A 331 28.85 3.88 33.87
C ASP A 331 30.01 2.90 33.48
N ARG A 332 29.75 1.72 32.90
CA ARG A 332 30.73 0.64 32.63
C ARG A 332 30.35 -0.32 31.49
N ALA A 333 29.28 -0.05 30.73
CA ALA A 333 28.88 -0.90 29.60
C ALA A 333 29.85 -0.74 28.41
N ILE A 334 30.04 -1.79 27.61
CA ILE A 334 30.82 -1.74 26.36
C ILE A 334 29.99 -1.02 25.31
N LEU A 335 30.50 0.07 24.77
CA LEU A 335 29.86 0.77 23.65
C LEU A 335 30.34 0.19 22.33
N VAL A 336 29.42 -0.21 21.46
CA VAL A 336 29.67 -0.61 20.07
C VAL A 336 29.15 0.51 19.17
N ALA A 337 30.06 1.34 18.68
CA ALA A 337 29.76 2.47 17.83
C ALA A 337 30.00 2.14 16.35
N TYR A 338 29.12 2.59 15.46
CA TYR A 338 29.30 2.39 14.01
C TYR A 338 29.12 3.66 13.19
N ALA A 339 29.79 3.71 12.05
CA ALA A 339 29.51 4.66 10.97
C ALA A 339 29.42 3.94 9.62
N SER A 340 28.28 4.10 8.94
CA SER A 340 27.98 3.39 7.71
C SER A 340 27.16 4.22 6.73
N GLN A 341 27.56 4.21 5.45
CA GLN A 341 26.77 4.82 4.37
C GLN A 341 25.76 3.85 3.75
N THR A 342 26.15 2.57 3.61
CA THR A 342 25.35 1.52 2.96
C THR A 342 24.76 0.50 3.94
N GLY A 343 25.05 0.63 5.23
CA GLY A 343 24.49 -0.21 6.30
C GLY A 343 25.34 -1.42 6.69
N THR A 344 26.45 -1.72 5.99
CA THR A 344 27.31 -2.87 6.31
C THR A 344 27.87 -2.77 7.74
N ALA A 345 28.51 -1.65 8.10
CA ALA A 345 29.06 -1.46 9.44
C ALA A 345 27.97 -1.43 10.53
N ALA A 346 26.77 -0.91 10.23
CA ALA A 346 25.64 -0.94 11.16
C ALA A 346 25.22 -2.38 11.48
N ARG A 347 25.07 -3.23 10.45
CA ARG A 347 24.73 -4.65 10.62
C ARG A 347 25.76 -5.39 11.49
N TYR A 348 27.05 -5.19 11.24
CA TYR A 348 28.09 -5.85 12.03
C TYR A 348 28.27 -5.23 13.42
N GLY A 349 27.93 -3.95 13.62
CA GLY A 349 27.89 -3.31 14.93
C GLY A 349 26.81 -3.93 15.82
N GLU A 350 25.61 -4.10 15.27
CA GLU A 350 24.49 -4.77 15.97
C GLU A 350 24.84 -6.24 16.28
N ALA A 351 25.39 -6.96 15.31
CA ALA A 351 25.81 -8.35 15.50
C ALA A 351 26.90 -8.48 16.57
N THR A 352 27.85 -7.54 16.64
CA THR A 352 28.90 -7.48 17.67
C THR A 352 28.28 -7.30 19.06
N ALA A 353 27.39 -6.32 19.24
CA ALA A 353 26.74 -6.08 20.53
C ALA A 353 25.91 -7.31 20.99
N GLN A 354 25.22 -7.97 20.07
CA GLN A 354 24.49 -9.22 20.35
C GLN A 354 25.43 -10.38 20.72
N ALA A 355 26.59 -10.50 20.07
CA ALA A 355 27.58 -11.51 20.41
C ALA A 355 28.15 -11.30 21.82
N LEU A 356 28.49 -10.06 22.18
CA LEU A 356 28.98 -9.71 23.51
C LEU A 356 27.91 -9.95 24.59
N THR A 357 26.66 -9.59 24.31
CA THR A 357 25.54 -9.84 25.23
C THR A 357 25.32 -11.33 25.46
N ARG A 358 25.42 -12.17 24.42
CA ARG A 358 25.36 -13.63 24.54
C ARG A 358 26.53 -14.22 25.32
N ALA A 359 27.69 -13.55 25.30
CA ALA A 359 28.85 -13.90 26.10
C ALA A 359 28.77 -13.41 27.56
N GLY A 360 27.65 -12.82 27.98
CA GLY A 360 27.42 -12.34 29.35
C GLY A 360 27.94 -10.92 29.63
N LEU A 361 28.45 -10.21 28.62
CA LEU A 361 28.93 -8.84 28.76
C LEU A 361 27.78 -7.84 28.56
N VAL A 362 27.83 -6.70 29.25
CA VAL A 362 26.87 -5.61 29.05
C VAL A 362 27.35 -4.76 27.88
N ALA A 363 26.70 -4.88 26.72
CA ALA A 363 27.05 -4.13 25.51
C ALA A 363 25.85 -3.33 24.95
N THR A 364 26.12 -2.14 24.43
CA THR A 364 25.14 -1.28 23.75
C THR A 364 25.63 -0.93 22.36
N CYS A 365 24.73 -0.86 21.37
CA CYS A 365 25.07 -0.48 20.00
C CYS A 365 24.48 0.90 19.68
N ALA A 366 25.28 1.79 19.07
CA ALA A 366 24.84 3.13 18.68
C ALA A 366 25.52 3.62 17.39
N SER A 367 24.82 4.50 16.65
CA SER A 367 25.41 5.21 15.51
C SER A 367 26.29 6.35 15.99
N LEU A 368 27.44 6.59 15.35
CA LEU A 368 28.27 7.78 15.61
C LEU A 368 27.54 9.10 15.33
N GLU A 369 26.44 9.08 14.59
CA GLU A 369 25.55 10.24 14.41
C GLU A 369 24.82 10.64 15.70
N THR A 370 24.61 9.67 16.61
CA THR A 370 23.80 9.84 17.82
C THR A 370 24.59 9.80 19.12
N VAL A 371 25.83 9.29 19.08
CA VAL A 371 26.72 9.25 20.24
C VAL A 371 27.26 10.65 20.46
N SER A 372 26.97 11.23 21.62
CA SER A 372 27.64 12.46 22.03
C SER A 372 29.11 12.14 22.33
N PRO A 373 30.09 12.90 21.82
CA PRO A 373 31.50 12.65 22.10
C PRO A 373 31.84 12.64 23.59
N GLY A 374 31.15 13.45 24.41
CA GLY A 374 31.30 13.45 25.87
C GLY A 374 30.72 12.20 26.58
N GLU A 375 29.87 11.41 25.91
CA GLU A 375 29.37 10.14 26.48
C GLU A 375 30.40 9.02 26.42
N LEU A 376 31.41 9.11 25.55
CA LEU A 376 32.43 8.07 25.37
C LEU A 376 33.23 7.84 26.66
N GLY A 377 33.56 8.92 27.39
CA GLY A 377 34.27 8.84 28.67
C GLY A 377 33.54 8.05 29.75
N ARG A 378 32.23 7.78 29.58
CA ARG A 378 31.43 6.94 30.49
C ARG A 378 31.56 5.45 30.21
N HIS A 379 32.22 5.09 29.12
CA HIS A 379 32.38 3.73 28.65
C HIS A 379 33.86 3.34 28.68
N PRO A 380 34.29 2.43 29.57
CA PRO A 380 35.70 2.02 29.65
C PRO A 380 36.16 1.30 28.37
N HIS A 381 35.23 0.71 27.61
CA HIS A 381 35.50 0.04 26.35
C HIS A 381 34.59 0.53 25.24
N CYS A 382 35.19 1.00 24.14
CA CYS A 382 34.50 1.42 22.93
C CYS A 382 34.98 0.61 21.71
N LEU A 383 34.07 -0.04 21.01
CA LEU A 383 34.32 -0.79 19.77
C LEU A 383 33.80 0.00 18.58
N PHE A 384 34.67 0.36 17.64
CA PHE A 384 34.31 1.16 16.46
C PHE A 384 34.26 0.29 15.21
N LEU A 385 33.13 0.31 14.50
CA LEU A 385 32.98 -0.31 13.19
C LEU A 385 32.67 0.77 12.15
N VAL A 386 33.64 1.06 11.28
CA VAL A 386 33.54 2.20 10.34
C VAL A 386 33.72 1.70 8.93
N ALA A 387 32.78 2.01 8.04
CA ALA A 387 32.86 1.66 6.62
C ALA A 387 33.39 2.83 5.79
N PHE A 388 34.57 2.68 5.22
CA PHE A 388 35.25 3.68 4.39
C PHE A 388 34.85 3.51 2.92
N THR A 389 34.77 4.62 2.20
CA THR A 389 34.39 4.62 0.77
C THR A 389 35.62 4.46 -0.12
N GLY A 390 35.40 4.23 -1.41
CA GLY A 390 36.44 3.91 -2.41
C GLY A 390 37.49 4.99 -2.72
N GLN A 391 37.58 6.05 -1.94
CA GLN A 391 38.74 6.97 -1.97
C GLN A 391 39.47 7.01 -0.62
N GLY A 392 39.18 6.03 0.26
CA GLY A 392 39.66 6.05 1.63
C GLY A 392 38.98 7.12 2.49
N GLU A 393 37.93 7.78 2.01
CA GLU A 393 37.23 8.78 2.80
C GLU A 393 36.41 8.12 3.91
N MET A 394 36.45 8.73 5.10
CA MET A 394 35.58 8.34 6.21
C MET A 394 34.14 8.78 5.94
N PRO A 395 33.12 8.04 6.43
CA PRO A 395 31.74 8.50 6.37
C PRO A 395 31.57 9.89 6.97
N GLU A 396 30.62 10.64 6.42
CA GLU A 396 30.27 11.97 6.93
C GLU A 396 29.94 11.95 8.44
N THR A 397 29.25 10.90 8.91
CA THR A 397 28.95 10.72 10.34
C THR A 397 30.20 10.54 11.20
N ALA A 398 31.22 9.82 10.70
CA ALA A 398 32.50 9.67 11.40
C ALA A 398 33.29 11.00 11.39
N ARG A 399 33.27 11.72 10.27
CA ARG A 399 33.92 13.04 10.15
C ARG A 399 33.31 14.07 11.10
N GLN A 400 31.99 14.13 11.16
CA GLN A 400 31.26 15.02 12.09
C GLN A 400 31.54 14.65 13.53
N PHE A 401 31.54 13.36 13.87
CA PHE A 401 31.88 12.89 15.20
C PHE A 401 33.28 13.34 15.64
N LEU A 402 34.31 13.17 14.78
CA LEU A 402 35.67 13.63 15.09
C LEU A 402 35.76 15.16 15.23
N ALA A 403 34.99 15.92 14.44
CA ALA A 403 34.98 17.37 14.51
C ALA A 403 34.39 17.93 15.82
N HIS A 404 33.57 17.13 16.52
CA HIS A 404 32.96 17.50 17.80
C HIS A 404 33.60 16.76 19.00
N LEU A 405 34.69 16.02 18.77
CA LEU A 405 35.39 15.31 19.84
C LEU A 405 36.19 16.31 20.67
N ASP A 406 35.79 16.51 21.92
CA ASP A 406 36.50 17.39 22.84
C ASP A 406 37.93 16.87 23.09
N PRO A 407 38.92 17.77 23.26
CA PRO A 407 40.27 17.38 23.64
C PRO A 407 40.25 16.52 24.91
N HIS A 408 40.99 15.41 24.89
CA HIS A 408 41.07 14.44 26.00
C HIS A 408 39.76 13.72 26.37
N ALA A 409 38.71 13.81 25.54
CA ALA A 409 37.42 13.15 25.81
C ALA A 409 37.50 11.62 25.96
N LEU A 410 38.58 11.00 25.47
CA LEU A 410 38.80 9.56 25.50
C LEU A 410 39.79 9.13 26.58
N GLN A 411 40.19 10.02 27.49
CA GLN A 411 41.09 9.67 28.59
C GLN A 411 40.46 8.56 29.45
N GLY A 412 41.17 7.43 29.56
CA GLY A 412 40.68 6.24 30.27
C GLY A 412 39.74 5.34 29.46
N VAL A 413 39.47 5.67 28.19
CA VAL A 413 38.68 4.84 27.26
C VAL A 413 39.61 3.93 26.47
N SER A 414 39.42 2.62 26.59
CA SER A 414 40.09 1.64 25.74
C SER A 414 39.25 1.39 24.49
N PHE A 415 39.86 1.43 23.30
CA PHE A 415 39.15 1.19 22.04
C PHE A 415 39.76 0.12 21.13
N ALA A 416 38.93 -0.41 20.25
CA ALA A 416 39.33 -1.24 19.11
C ALA A 416 38.56 -0.81 17.85
N LEU A 417 39.21 -0.85 16.70
CA LEU A 417 38.65 -0.41 15.41
C LEU A 417 38.63 -1.55 14.39
N LEU A 418 37.46 -1.77 13.79
CA LEU A 418 37.29 -2.59 12.59
C LEU A 418 36.93 -1.67 11.41
N ALA A 419 37.87 -1.48 10.51
CA ALA A 419 37.73 -0.65 9.32
C ALA A 419 37.27 -1.52 8.15
N LEU A 420 36.06 -1.26 7.64
CA LEU A 420 35.52 -1.95 6.47
C LEU A 420 35.82 -1.13 5.22
N GLY A 421 36.42 -1.74 4.21
CA GLY A 421 36.75 -1.08 2.95
C GLY A 421 36.72 -2.04 1.77
N ASP A 422 37.31 -1.59 0.67
CA ASP A 422 37.40 -2.35 -0.57
C ASP A 422 38.78 -2.09 -1.19
N GLY A 423 39.60 -3.14 -1.25
CA GLY A 423 41.00 -3.13 -1.67
C GLY A 423 41.19 -2.84 -3.16
N ARG A 424 40.09 -2.84 -3.94
CA ARG A 424 40.12 -2.42 -5.35
C ARG A 424 40.37 -0.93 -5.54
N TYR A 425 40.28 -0.15 -4.46
CA TYR A 425 40.48 1.29 -4.50
C TYR A 425 41.88 1.67 -4.02
N PRO A 426 42.52 2.70 -4.61
CA PRO A 426 43.91 3.07 -4.31
C PRO A 426 44.17 3.41 -2.83
N SER A 427 43.19 4.00 -2.15
CA SER A 427 43.27 4.40 -0.74
C SER A 427 42.49 3.44 0.16
N PHE A 428 42.81 2.14 0.10
CA PHE A 428 42.17 1.12 0.91
C PHE A 428 42.23 1.48 2.41
N CYS A 429 41.06 1.69 3.02
CA CYS A 429 40.89 2.09 4.42
C CYS A 429 41.72 3.33 4.85
N GLY A 430 42.11 4.22 3.94
CA GLY A 430 43.03 5.34 4.24
C GLY A 430 42.53 6.27 5.36
N GLY A 431 41.23 6.54 5.41
CA GLY A 431 40.59 7.33 6.46
C GLY A 431 40.52 6.62 7.80
N GLY A 432 40.70 5.30 7.84
CA GLY A 432 40.74 4.53 9.08
C GLY A 432 42.00 4.82 9.90
N ALA A 433 43.13 5.04 9.25
CA ALA A 433 44.35 5.50 9.93
C ALA A 433 44.14 6.87 10.58
N ARG A 434 43.52 7.82 9.85
CA ARG A 434 43.17 9.15 10.38
C ARG A 434 42.15 9.09 11.52
N PHE A 435 41.16 8.20 11.41
CA PHE A 435 40.18 7.99 12.47
C PHE A 435 40.85 7.43 13.74
N ARG A 436 41.70 6.40 13.58
CA ARG A 436 42.50 5.83 14.68
C ARG A 436 43.40 6.87 15.32
N GLU A 437 44.12 7.64 14.52
CA GLU A 437 45.01 8.71 15.01
C GLU A 437 44.22 9.73 15.83
N ALA A 438 43.07 10.18 15.36
CA ALA A 438 42.22 11.11 16.11
C ALA A 438 41.75 10.54 17.45
N LEU A 439 41.43 9.23 17.53
CA LEU A 439 41.08 8.60 18.81
C LEU A 439 42.27 8.56 19.78
N LEU A 440 43.47 8.24 19.28
CA LEU A 440 44.71 8.21 20.07
C LEU A 440 45.08 9.61 20.59
N THR A 441 45.07 10.63 19.72
CA THR A 441 45.39 12.01 20.08
C THR A 441 44.43 12.57 21.14
N ASN A 442 43.19 12.10 21.19
CA ASN A 442 42.20 12.49 22.19
C ASN A 442 42.21 11.62 23.47
N GLY A 443 43.26 10.82 23.67
CA GLY A 443 43.51 10.09 24.93
C GLY A 443 43.01 8.65 24.97
N GLY A 444 42.45 8.13 23.87
CA GLY A 444 42.00 6.75 23.79
C GLY A 444 43.18 5.77 23.75
N VAL A 445 43.02 4.61 24.39
CA VAL A 445 44.03 3.55 24.41
C VAL A 445 43.60 2.42 23.49
N GLU A 446 44.34 2.19 22.41
CA GLU A 446 44.07 1.04 21.54
C GLU A 446 44.48 -0.27 22.23
N PHE A 447 43.51 -1.14 22.52
CA PHE A 447 43.78 -2.41 23.21
C PHE A 447 43.87 -3.62 22.27
N LEU A 448 43.41 -3.45 21.02
CA LEU A 448 43.54 -4.43 19.95
C LEU A 448 43.95 -3.66 18.68
N PRO A 449 45.05 -4.04 17.99
CA PRO A 449 45.43 -3.40 16.74
C PRO A 449 44.26 -3.35 15.77
N TRP A 450 43.99 -2.16 15.22
CA TRP A 450 42.94 -1.99 14.22
C TRP A 450 43.09 -2.96 13.06
N GLN A 451 41.96 -3.47 12.57
CA GLN A 451 41.93 -4.41 11.45
C GLN A 451 41.20 -3.80 10.27
N THR A 452 41.79 -3.94 9.08
CA THR A 452 41.18 -3.56 7.82
C THR A 452 40.55 -4.77 7.15
N VAL A 453 39.32 -4.62 6.69
CA VAL A 453 38.55 -5.69 6.04
C VAL A 453 38.33 -5.31 4.59
N ASP A 454 38.78 -6.19 3.70
CA ASP A 454 38.52 -6.09 2.26
C ASP A 454 37.34 -6.98 1.87
N GLY A 455 36.30 -6.39 1.28
CA GLY A 455 35.18 -7.14 0.73
C GLY A 455 34.21 -7.70 1.77
N ASP A 456 33.97 -9.02 1.76
CA ASP A 456 32.99 -9.66 2.65
C ASP A 456 33.49 -9.68 4.11
N PRO A 457 32.82 -9.01 5.06
CA PRO A 457 33.29 -8.94 6.44
C PRO A 457 33.02 -10.20 7.26
N SER A 458 32.31 -11.20 6.72
CA SER A 458 31.84 -12.37 7.48
C SER A 458 32.95 -13.08 8.28
N LEU A 459 34.04 -13.48 7.63
CA LEU A 459 35.16 -14.18 8.26
C LEU A 459 36.06 -13.23 9.09
N PRO A 460 36.51 -12.07 8.56
CA PRO A 460 37.33 -11.14 9.34
C PRO A 460 36.65 -10.65 10.62
N TRP A 461 35.33 -10.41 10.57
CA TRP A 461 34.56 -10.04 11.76
C TRP A 461 34.55 -11.14 12.83
N GLN A 462 34.41 -12.40 12.46
CA GLN A 462 34.46 -13.52 13.41
C GLN A 462 35.84 -13.64 14.06
N GLN A 463 36.91 -13.46 13.28
CA GLN A 463 38.28 -13.47 13.77
C GLN A 463 38.52 -12.30 14.74
N TRP A 464 38.06 -11.11 14.39
CA TRP A 464 38.13 -9.92 15.23
C TRP A 464 37.38 -10.11 16.55
N LEU A 465 36.16 -10.64 16.53
CA LEU A 465 35.40 -10.98 17.76
C LEU A 465 36.15 -11.98 18.66
N LYS A 466 36.75 -13.01 18.06
CA LYS A 466 37.53 -14.01 18.80
C LYS A 466 38.77 -13.37 19.47
N ALA A 467 39.40 -12.41 18.81
CA ALA A 467 40.53 -11.65 19.37
C ALA A 467 40.10 -10.69 20.49
N LEU A 468 38.90 -10.12 20.44
CA LEU A 468 38.35 -9.24 21.48
C LEU A 468 38.01 -9.97 22.78
N ALA A 469 37.52 -11.20 22.69
CA ALA A 469 37.01 -11.96 23.83
C ALA A 469 37.97 -12.01 25.06
N PRO A 470 39.26 -12.39 24.92
CA PRO A 470 40.18 -12.43 26.07
C PRO A 470 40.50 -11.04 26.64
N LEU A 471 40.45 -9.98 25.82
CA LEU A 471 40.82 -8.62 26.22
C LEU A 471 39.71 -7.92 27.01
N LEU A 472 38.47 -8.15 26.60
CA LEU A 472 37.27 -7.65 27.29
C LEU A 472 36.99 -8.44 28.59
N GLY A 473 37.39 -9.72 28.66
CA GLY A 473 37.28 -10.53 29.87
C GLY A 473 38.31 -10.19 30.96
N ARG A 474 39.52 -9.75 30.58
CA ARG A 474 40.61 -9.40 31.52
C ARG A 474 40.49 -8.03 32.16
N SER A 475 39.78 -7.11 31.50
CA SER A 475 39.62 -5.71 31.90
C SER A 475 38.41 -5.47 32.82
N SER A 476 37.44 -6.40 32.84
CA SER A 476 36.28 -6.35 33.75
C SER A 476 36.63 -6.78 35.20
N GLY A 477 37.82 -6.42 35.69
CA GLY A 477 38.38 -6.82 36.99
C GLY A 477 37.35 -6.90 38.12
N MET A 478 36.84 -8.10 38.35
CA MET A 478 36.18 -8.51 39.58
C MET A 478 37.31 -8.98 40.50
N GLY A 479 37.99 -8.02 41.12
CA GLY A 479 38.99 -8.25 42.15
C GLY A 479 38.65 -7.39 43.36
N ALA A 480 37.89 -7.97 44.31
CA ALA A 480 37.89 -7.63 45.73
C ALA A 480 37.05 -8.66 46.52
N GLU A 481 37.74 -9.66 47.07
CA GLU A 481 37.74 -9.93 48.52
C GLU A 481 36.42 -10.33 49.22
N ILE A 482 36.26 -11.65 49.49
CA ILE A 482 35.77 -12.14 50.78
C ILE A 482 36.66 -13.29 51.25
N LYS A 483 37.60 -12.91 52.13
CA LYS A 483 38.09 -13.59 53.34
C LYS A 483 38.23 -15.11 53.38
N SER A 484 39.48 -15.51 53.58
CA SER A 484 39.89 -16.47 54.61
C SER A 484 39.21 -16.21 55.96
N GLU A 485 38.48 -17.20 56.47
CA GLU A 485 38.38 -17.51 57.90
C GLU A 485 38.01 -19.00 58.03
N GLU A 486 38.93 -19.75 58.62
CA GLU A 486 38.76 -21.11 59.15
C GLU A 486 37.64 -21.14 60.20
N GLN A 487 36.83 -22.20 60.19
CA GLN A 487 36.72 -23.20 61.26
C GLN A 487 35.65 -24.25 60.94
#